data_AF-A0AAV7B938-F1
#
_entry.id   AF-A0AAV7B938-F1
#
_cell.length_a   1.000
_cell.length_b   1.000
_cell.length_c   1.000
_cell.angle_alpha   90.00
_cell.angle_beta   90.00
_cell.angle_gamma   90.00
#
_symmetry.space_group_name_H-M   'P 1'
#
loop_
_entity.id
_entity.type
_entity.pdbx_description
1 polymer ?
#
loop_
_entity_poly.entity_id
_entity_poly.type
_entity_poly.pdbx_seq_one_letter_code
_entity_poly.pdbx_strand_id
1 'polypeptide(L)'
;MAPTNMTMDSLSPKEKNKLRKPIVEKMRRDRINNSIEKLKLLLEKEFQKQQPNVKLEKADILEMAVSYLQQKNQPQSIPVEHLQQDYNQGYSWCVKEALQFLCHYPKSGEAQKQLLNHLKVPQNSPTFCDQKKATLANVPSKIWRPW
;
A
#
# COMPACT_ATOMS: atom_id res chain seq x y z
N MET A 1 35.75 12.20 -48.12
CA MET A 1 36.55 11.34 -47.21
C MET A 1 35.59 10.50 -46.40
N ALA A 2 35.74 9.18 -46.38
CA ALA A 2 34.83 8.26 -45.68
C ALA A 2 35.06 8.31 -44.15
N PRO A 3 34.04 8.12 -43.31
CA PRO A 3 34.24 8.05 -41.86
C PRO A 3 34.93 6.73 -41.53
N THR A 4 36.07 6.80 -40.84
CA THR A 4 36.78 5.63 -40.33
C THR A 4 36.04 5.11 -39.10
N ASN A 5 35.39 3.96 -39.24
CA ASN A 5 34.98 3.13 -38.12
C ASN A 5 36.25 2.72 -37.36
N MET A 6 36.53 3.38 -36.24
CA MET A 6 37.61 3.01 -35.32
C MET A 6 37.26 1.67 -34.66
N THR A 7 37.81 0.58 -35.19
CA THR A 7 37.68 -0.78 -34.67
C THR A 7 38.11 -0.81 -33.20
N MET A 8 37.17 -1.06 -32.28
CA MET A 8 37.37 -1.10 -30.83
C MET A 8 38.25 -2.25 -30.32
N ASP A 9 38.76 -3.09 -31.21
CA ASP A 9 39.50 -4.31 -30.86
C ASP A 9 40.96 -4.06 -30.44
N SER A 10 41.59 -2.96 -30.86
CA SER A 10 43.02 -2.68 -30.63
C SER A 10 43.36 -1.89 -29.34
N LEU A 11 42.40 -1.63 -28.46
CA LEU A 11 42.64 -0.85 -27.23
C LEU A 11 43.09 -1.72 -26.05
N SER A 12 44.00 -1.20 -25.23
CA SER A 12 44.46 -1.82 -23.98
C SER A 12 43.30 -2.04 -22.99
N PRO A 13 43.30 -3.09 -22.14
CA PRO A 13 42.28 -3.29 -21.11
C PRO A 13 42.02 -2.05 -20.24
N LYS A 14 43.04 -1.23 -20.00
CA LYS A 14 42.92 0.04 -19.25
C LYS A 14 42.11 1.10 -20.02
N GLU A 15 42.27 1.16 -21.34
CA GLU A 15 41.55 2.10 -22.23
C GLU A 15 40.12 1.63 -22.47
N LYS A 16 39.92 0.31 -22.66
CA LYS A 16 38.60 -0.32 -22.69
C LYS A 16 37.82 -0.06 -21.40
N ASN A 17 38.47 -0.10 -20.23
CA ASN A 17 37.84 0.22 -18.95
C ASN A 17 37.50 1.72 -18.82
N LYS A 18 38.40 2.62 -19.27
CA LYS A 18 38.12 4.07 -19.33
C LYS A 18 36.92 4.43 -20.20
N LEU A 19 36.63 3.65 -21.25
CA LEU A 19 35.47 3.83 -22.13
C LEU A 19 34.20 3.11 -21.65
N ARG A 20 34.33 1.99 -20.94
CA ARG A 20 33.18 1.25 -20.36
C ARG A 20 32.55 1.98 -19.17
N LYS A 21 33.37 2.58 -18.29
CA LYS A 21 32.89 3.33 -17.12
C LYS A 21 31.89 4.45 -17.45
N PRO A 22 32.11 5.33 -18.45
CA PRO A 22 31.14 6.37 -18.80
C PRO A 22 29.84 5.79 -19.38
N ILE A 23 29.90 4.66 -20.09
CA ILE A 23 28.70 3.99 -20.63
C ILE A 23 27.85 3.40 -19.49
N VAL A 24 28.47 2.66 -18.57
CA VAL A 24 27.78 2.06 -17.41
C VAL A 24 27.15 3.13 -16.53
N GLU A 25 27.86 4.23 -16.28
CA GLU A 25 27.32 5.32 -15.49
C GLU A 25 26.20 6.07 -16.23
N LYS A 26 26.27 6.21 -17.56
CA LYS A 26 25.15 6.73 -18.35
C LYS A 26 23.91 5.84 -18.17
N MET A 27 24.04 4.53 -18.32
CA MET A 27 22.92 3.59 -18.10
C MET A 27 22.35 3.67 -16.68
N ARG A 28 23.21 3.85 -15.66
CA ARG A 28 22.76 4.04 -14.27
C ARG A 28 21.92 5.31 -14.13
N ARG A 29 22.40 6.43 -14.68
CA ARG A 29 21.69 7.72 -14.67
C ARG A 29 20.35 7.64 -15.41
N ASP A 30 20.34 7.01 -16.58
CA ASP A 30 19.12 6.81 -17.37
C ASP A 30 18.10 5.98 -16.59
N ARG A 31 18.53 4.90 -15.91
CA ARG A 31 17.65 4.11 -15.05
C ARG A 31 17.07 4.94 -13.91
N ILE A 32 17.89 5.76 -13.24
CA ILE A 32 17.43 6.61 -12.13
C ILE A 32 16.40 7.62 -12.64
N ASN A 33 16.67 8.30 -13.75
CA ASN A 33 15.75 9.27 -14.34
C ASN A 33 14.41 8.61 -14.72
N ASN A 34 14.46 7.44 -15.37
CA ASN A 34 13.26 6.68 -15.73
C ASN A 34 12.44 6.28 -14.50
N SER A 35 13.08 5.90 -13.39
CA SER A 35 12.38 5.60 -12.15
C SER A 35 11.73 6.83 -11.53
N ILE A 36 12.39 7.99 -11.57
CA ILE A 36 11.83 9.26 -11.06
C ILE A 36 10.61 9.68 -11.90
N GLU A 37 10.66 9.56 -13.22
CA GLU A 37 9.51 9.83 -14.10
C GLU A 37 8.33 8.89 -13.80
N LYS A 38 8.60 7.60 -13.57
CA LYS A 38 7.56 6.65 -13.15
C LYS A 38 6.93 7.04 -11.81
N LEU A 39 7.73 7.47 -10.83
CA LEU A 39 7.22 7.95 -9.55
C LEU A 39 6.31 9.17 -9.73
N LYS A 40 6.69 10.12 -10.60
CA LYS A 40 5.87 11.29 -10.93
C LYS A 40 4.48 10.89 -11.43
N LEU A 41 4.40 9.92 -12.34
CA LEU A 41 3.13 9.42 -12.88
C LEU A 41 2.30 8.68 -11.82
N LEU A 42 2.93 7.81 -11.02
CA LEU A 42 2.21 7.05 -9.98
C LEU A 42 1.61 7.94 -8.88
N LEU A 43 2.25 9.08 -8.61
CA LEU A 43 1.87 10.03 -7.55
C LEU A 43 1.16 11.26 -8.09
N GLU A 44 0.81 11.31 -9.38
CA GLU A 44 0.22 12.48 -10.04
C GLU A 44 -1.00 13.04 -9.30
N LYS A 45 -1.87 12.15 -8.81
CA LYS A 45 -3.05 12.55 -8.02
C LYS A 45 -2.68 13.19 -6.68
N GLU A 46 -1.63 12.72 -6.02
CA GLU A 46 -1.19 13.29 -4.75
C GLU A 46 -0.53 14.66 -4.95
N PHE A 47 0.21 14.84 -6.05
CA PHE A 47 0.72 16.16 -6.44
C PHE A 47 -0.40 17.14 -6.77
N GLN A 48 -1.43 16.73 -7.53
CA GLN A 48 -2.56 17.60 -7.85
C GLN A 48 -3.33 18.08 -6.60
N LYS A 49 -3.43 17.24 -5.56
CA LYS A 49 -4.07 17.62 -4.29
C LYS A 49 -3.27 18.66 -3.52
N GLN A 50 -1.94 18.52 -3.48
CA GLN A 50 -1.10 19.42 -2.68
C GLN A 50 -0.68 20.69 -3.43
N GLN A 51 -0.31 20.57 -4.71
CA GLN A 51 0.23 21.65 -5.53
C GLN A 51 -0.21 21.51 -7.00
N PRO A 52 -1.46 21.89 -7.33
CA PRO A 52 -1.90 21.89 -8.72
C PRO A 52 -1.08 22.91 -9.53
N ASN A 53 -0.58 22.48 -10.69
CA ASN A 53 0.11 23.31 -11.70
C ASN A 53 1.55 23.78 -11.37
N VAL A 54 2.18 23.24 -10.34
CA VAL A 54 3.61 23.52 -10.06
C VAL A 54 4.51 22.57 -10.85
N LYS A 55 5.60 23.10 -11.39
CA LYS A 55 6.66 22.29 -12.02
C LYS A 55 7.37 21.50 -10.93
N LEU A 56 7.08 20.20 -10.85
CA LEU A 56 7.69 19.30 -9.88
C LEU A 56 9.20 19.16 -10.12
N GLU A 57 10.00 19.50 -9.11
CA GLU A 57 11.42 19.23 -9.10
C GLU A 57 11.70 17.77 -8.72
N LYS A 58 12.92 17.30 -8.99
CA LYS A 58 13.30 15.92 -8.64
C LYS A 58 13.26 15.67 -7.13
N ALA A 59 13.56 16.69 -6.32
CA ALA A 59 13.49 16.61 -4.86
C ALA A 59 12.03 16.41 -4.41
N ASP A 60 11.11 17.26 -4.88
CA ASP A 60 9.68 17.17 -4.58
C ASP A 60 9.11 15.79 -4.91
N ILE A 61 9.50 15.23 -6.06
CA ILE A 61 9.02 13.91 -6.49
C ILE A 61 9.44 12.82 -5.48
N LEU A 62 10.67 12.89 -4.98
CA LEU A 62 11.21 11.93 -4.03
C LEU A 62 10.61 12.13 -2.63
N GLU A 63 10.44 13.37 -2.19
CA GLU A 63 9.83 13.69 -0.89
C GLU A 63 8.37 13.21 -0.82
N MET A 64 7.58 13.51 -1.86
CA MET A 64 6.22 13.02 -1.98
C MET A 64 6.16 11.49 -1.96
N ALA A 65 7.09 10.81 -2.67
CA ALA A 65 7.13 9.36 -2.68
C ALA A 65 7.39 8.77 -1.29
N VAL A 66 8.31 9.37 -0.52
CA VAL A 66 8.58 8.95 0.86
C VAL A 66 7.36 9.18 1.74
N SER A 67 6.76 10.37 1.68
CA SER A 67 5.57 10.71 2.46
C SER A 67 4.40 9.77 2.16
N TYR A 68 4.15 9.51 0.87
CA TYR A 68 3.12 8.57 0.42
C TYR A 68 3.35 7.15 0.95
N LEU A 69 4.60 6.66 0.89
CA LEU A 69 4.93 5.34 1.40
C LEU A 69 4.82 5.27 2.93
N GLN A 70 5.19 6.33 3.65
CA GLN A 70 4.99 6.40 5.10
C GLN A 70 3.51 6.35 5.46
N GLN A 71 2.66 7.12 4.78
CA GLN A 71 1.22 7.10 5.00
C GLN A 71 0.59 5.74 4.66
N LYS A 72 1.06 5.10 3.58
CA LYS A 72 0.55 3.80 3.13
C LYS A 72 1.00 2.64 4.03
N ASN A 73 2.23 2.70 4.55
CA ASN A 73 2.80 1.65 5.40
C ASN A 73 2.60 1.92 6.89
N GLN A 74 2.08 3.10 7.28
CA GLN A 74 1.50 3.22 8.60
C GLN A 74 0.43 2.12 8.71
N PRO A 75 0.50 1.27 9.75
CA PRO A 75 -0.60 0.36 10.00
C PRO A 75 -1.82 1.25 10.13
N GLN A 76 -2.74 1.09 9.18
CA GLN A 76 -4.11 1.59 9.32
C GLN A 76 -4.66 0.82 10.52
N SER A 77 -4.31 1.24 11.73
CA SER A 77 -5.20 1.05 12.85
C SER A 77 -6.39 1.89 12.46
N ILE A 78 -7.33 1.28 11.73
CA ILE A 78 -8.71 1.70 11.92
C ILE A 78 -8.85 1.66 13.43
N PRO A 79 -9.11 2.80 14.10
CA PRO A 79 -9.16 2.82 15.54
C PRO A 79 -10.03 1.64 15.94
N VAL A 80 -9.51 0.72 16.76
CA VAL A 80 -10.28 -0.45 17.19
C VAL A 80 -11.62 0.02 17.77
N GLU A 81 -11.63 1.22 18.35
CA GLU A 81 -12.81 2.01 18.72
C GLU A 81 -13.83 2.20 17.59
N HIS A 82 -13.44 2.59 16.37
CA HIS A 82 -14.37 2.79 15.25
C HIS A 82 -14.99 1.46 14.79
N LEU A 83 -14.19 0.39 14.69
CA LEU A 83 -14.70 -0.95 14.36
C LEU A 83 -15.66 -1.48 15.44
N GLN A 84 -15.32 -1.25 16.70
CA GLN A 84 -16.13 -1.65 17.84
C GLN A 84 -17.42 -0.82 17.93
N GLN A 85 -17.35 0.48 17.59
CA GLN A 85 -18.52 1.36 17.53
C GLN A 85 -19.47 0.93 16.40
N ASP A 86 -18.95 0.67 15.19
CA ASP A 86 -19.75 0.19 14.06
C ASP A 86 -20.40 -1.17 14.37
N TYR A 87 -19.65 -2.08 15.00
CA TYR A 87 -20.16 -3.37 15.46
C TYR A 87 -21.27 -3.21 16.50
N ASN A 88 -21.04 -2.41 17.55
CA ASN A 88 -22.01 -2.18 18.61
C ASN A 88 -23.30 -1.56 18.07
N GLN A 89 -23.18 -0.63 17.11
CA GLN A 89 -24.32 -0.03 16.45
C GLN A 89 -25.09 -1.07 15.62
N GLY A 90 -24.42 -1.87 14.78
CA GLY A 90 -25.06 -2.93 14.00
C GLY A 90 -25.72 -3.99 14.86
N TYR A 91 -25.05 -4.40 15.96
CA TYR A 91 -25.59 -5.33 16.94
C TYR A 91 -26.86 -4.78 17.62
N SER A 92 -26.83 -3.52 18.07
CA SER A 92 -27.99 -2.87 18.69
C SER A 92 -29.19 -2.81 17.75
N TRP A 93 -28.97 -2.47 16.48
CA TRP A 93 -30.01 -2.48 15.45
C TRP A 93 -30.59 -3.87 15.24
N CYS A 94 -29.75 -4.89 15.10
CA CYS A 94 -30.18 -6.28 14.94
C CYS A 94 -31.00 -6.77 16.14
N VAL A 95 -30.54 -6.51 17.36
CA VAL A 95 -31.26 -6.85 18.60
C VAL A 95 -32.62 -6.16 18.62
N LYS A 96 -32.67 -4.85 18.32
CA LYS A 96 -33.92 -4.08 18.31
C LYS A 96 -34.95 -4.67 17.34
N GLU A 97 -34.52 -5.00 16.11
CA GLU A 97 -35.38 -5.60 15.09
C GLU A 97 -35.87 -6.99 15.51
N ALA A 98 -34.98 -7.83 16.05
CA ALA A 98 -35.33 -9.14 16.57
C ALA A 98 -36.36 -9.05 17.71
N LEU A 99 -36.18 -8.10 18.64
CA LEU A 99 -37.14 -7.84 19.71
C LEU A 99 -38.49 -7.41 19.15
N GLN A 100 -38.51 -6.49 18.18
CA GLN A 100 -39.73 -6.00 17.55
C GLN A 100 -40.51 -7.13 16.86
N PHE A 101 -39.82 -7.99 16.11
CA PHE A 101 -40.42 -9.17 15.46
C PHE A 101 -41.05 -10.11 16.49
N LEU A 102 -40.32 -10.40 17.58
CA LEU A 102 -40.78 -11.29 18.65
C LEU A 102 -41.97 -10.72 19.43
N CYS A 103 -42.03 -9.39 19.62
CA CYS A 103 -43.18 -8.72 20.23
C CYS A 103 -44.43 -8.77 19.35
N HIS A 104 -44.27 -8.74 18.02
CA HIS A 104 -45.39 -8.76 17.08
C HIS A 104 -45.99 -10.17 16.89
N TYR A 105 -45.21 -11.23 17.08
CA TYR A 105 -45.64 -12.62 16.91
C TYR A 105 -45.34 -13.51 18.15
N PRO A 106 -46.09 -13.36 19.26
CA PRO A 106 -45.91 -14.18 20.45
C PRO A 106 -46.47 -15.60 20.23
N LYS A 107 -45.71 -16.47 19.55
CA LYS A 107 -46.13 -17.85 19.25
C LYS A 107 -45.33 -18.95 19.96
N SER A 108 -44.24 -18.64 20.67
CA SER A 108 -43.42 -19.66 21.34
C SER A 108 -42.79 -19.15 22.63
N GLY A 109 -43.31 -19.59 23.79
CA GLY A 109 -42.98 -18.99 25.08
C GLY A 109 -41.59 -19.30 25.63
N GLU A 110 -40.98 -20.43 25.29
CA GLU A 110 -39.72 -20.87 25.92
C GLU A 110 -38.49 -20.54 25.07
N ALA A 111 -38.52 -20.85 23.76
CA ALA A 111 -37.46 -20.48 22.83
C ALA A 111 -37.30 -18.95 22.71
N GLN A 112 -38.41 -18.20 22.71
CA GLN A 112 -38.39 -16.73 22.73
C GLN A 112 -37.76 -16.21 24.02
N LYS A 113 -38.10 -16.78 25.18
CA LYS A 113 -37.49 -16.38 26.47
C LYS A 113 -35.99 -16.67 26.50
N GLN A 114 -35.56 -17.83 26.00
CA GLN A 114 -34.14 -18.17 25.89
C GLN A 114 -33.40 -17.19 24.97
N LEU A 115 -33.95 -16.91 23.79
CA LEU A 115 -33.37 -15.96 22.85
C LEU A 115 -33.27 -14.54 23.42
N LEU A 116 -34.33 -14.07 24.11
CA LEU A 116 -34.32 -12.78 24.82
C LEU A 116 -33.24 -12.71 25.89
N ASN A 117 -32.99 -13.80 26.62
CA ASN A 117 -31.91 -13.84 27.61
C ASN A 117 -30.54 -13.79 26.95
N HIS A 118 -30.33 -14.48 25.82
CA HIS A 118 -29.07 -14.43 25.07
C HIS A 118 -28.78 -13.06 24.47
N LEU A 119 -29.80 -12.33 24.00
CA LEU A 119 -29.65 -10.99 23.42
C LEU A 119 -29.44 -9.89 24.47
N LYS A 120 -29.81 -10.14 25.74
CA LYS A 120 -29.58 -9.21 26.86
C LYS A 120 -28.17 -9.30 27.44
N VAL A 121 -27.44 -10.37 27.16
CA VAL A 121 -26.04 -10.52 27.57
C VAL A 121 -25.18 -9.90 26.47
N PRO A 122 -24.45 -8.79 26.73
CA PRO A 122 -23.47 -8.31 25.78
C PRO A 122 -22.39 -9.39 25.66
N GLN A 123 -22.29 -10.02 24.50
CA GLN A 123 -21.10 -10.80 24.16
C GLN A 123 -19.96 -9.79 24.04
N ASN A 124 -19.20 -9.66 25.13
CA ASN A 124 -17.95 -8.92 25.08
C ASN A 124 -17.04 -9.63 24.08
N SER A 125 -16.74 -8.90 23.00
CA SER A 125 -15.84 -9.25 21.89
C SER A 125 -16.38 -10.23 20.84
N PRO A 126 -16.29 -9.88 19.55
CA PRO A 126 -16.17 -10.90 18.53
C PRO A 126 -14.85 -11.63 18.79
N THR A 127 -14.88 -12.94 18.99
CA THR A 127 -13.70 -13.81 18.81
C THR A 127 -13.33 -13.75 17.33
N PHE A 128 -12.65 -12.68 16.95
CA PHE A 128 -12.02 -12.58 15.65
C PHE A 128 -10.85 -13.57 15.71
N CYS A 129 -11.03 -14.72 15.05
CA CYS A 129 -9.91 -15.62 14.79
C CYS A 129 -8.92 -14.86 13.91
N ASP A 130 -7.89 -14.30 14.54
CA ASP A 130 -6.77 -13.64 13.88
C ASP A 130 -5.97 -14.66 13.08
N GLN A 131 -6.40 -14.89 11.84
CA GLN A 131 -5.65 -15.64 10.84
C GLN A 131 -5.47 -14.82 9.58
N LYS A 132 -4.77 -13.66 9.65
CA LYS A 132 -3.97 -13.06 8.53
C LYS A 132 -2.90 -12.16 9.19
N LYS A 133 -1.60 -12.31 8.96
CA LYS A 133 -0.97 -12.26 7.64
C LYS A 133 0.32 -13.07 7.56
N ALA A 134 0.38 -13.81 6.45
CA ALA A 134 1.55 -14.40 5.88
C ALA A 134 2.71 -13.40 5.78
N THR A 135 3.87 -13.90 6.17
CA THR A 135 5.22 -13.69 5.62
C THR A 135 5.33 -12.62 4.55
N LEU A 136 6.16 -11.60 4.83
CA LEU A 136 6.69 -10.69 3.84
C LEU A 136 7.53 -11.51 2.85
N ALA A 137 6.86 -12.05 1.83
CA ALA A 137 7.48 -12.77 0.74
C ALA A 137 8.35 -11.78 -0.05
N ASN A 138 9.65 -11.84 0.24
CA ASN A 138 10.74 -11.78 -0.72
C ASN A 138 10.39 -11.04 -2.01
N VAL A 139 10.53 -9.71 -1.98
CA VAL A 139 10.64 -8.94 -3.23
C VAL A 139 11.97 -9.35 -3.86
N PRO A 140 11.99 -10.03 -5.03
CA PRO A 140 13.24 -10.27 -5.73
C PRO A 140 13.68 -8.91 -6.28
N SER A 141 14.41 -8.21 -5.43
CA SER A 141 15.00 -6.94 -5.77
C SER A 141 16.07 -7.28 -6.79
N LYS A 142 15.75 -7.15 -8.09
CA LYS A 142 16.74 -6.90 -9.14
C LYS A 142 17.39 -5.54 -8.85
N ILE A 143 18.06 -5.45 -7.70
CA ILE A 143 19.04 -4.42 -7.38
C ILE A 143 20.15 -4.68 -8.37
N TRP A 144 20.15 -3.90 -9.43
CA TRP A 144 21.26 -3.87 -10.35
C TRP A 144 22.53 -3.55 -9.58
N ARG A 145 23.51 -4.45 -9.64
CA ARG A 145 24.86 -4.28 -9.08
C ARG A 145 25.82 -4.12 -10.26
N PRO A 146 26.54 -2.98 -10.37
CA PRO A 146 27.51 -2.77 -11.44
C PRO A 146 28.92 -3.24 -11.11
N TRP A 147 29.05 -4.23 -10.22
CA TRP A 147 30.31 -4.88 -9.86
C TRP A 147 29.98 -6.28 -9.36
#